data_AF-A0A524EKS7-F1
#
_entry.id   AF-A0A524EKS7-F1
#
_cell.length_a   1.000
_cell.length_b   1.000
_cell.length_c   1.000
_cell.angle_alpha   90.00
_cell.angle_beta   90.00
_cell.angle_gamma   90.00
#
_symmetry.space_group_name_H-M   'P 1'
#
loop_
_entity.id
_entity.type
_entity.pdbx_description
1 polymer ?
#
loop_
_entity_poly.entity_id
_entity_poly.type
_entity_poly.pdbx_seq_one_letter_code
_entity_poly.pdbx_strand_id
1 'polypeptide(L)' 'MMMPYEFKCQMCDAVISAETMEDTVEQIKKHGARAHDIEEMPEDELQKRKKMIQKI' A
#
# COMPACT_ATOMS: atom_id res chain seq x y z
N MET A 1 -7.91 12.19 17.45
CA MET A 1 -7.24 10.90 17.15
C MET A 1 -7.15 10.80 15.64
N MET A 2 -5.93 10.76 15.09
CA MET A 2 -5.76 10.44 13.67
C MET A 2 -6.05 8.94 13.51
N MET A 3 -7.01 8.63 12.65
CA MET A 3 -7.40 7.26 12.30
C MET A 3 -6.47 6.79 11.19
N PRO A 4 -5.66 5.72 11.41
CA PRO A 4 -4.69 5.27 10.43
C PRO A 4 -5.34 4.74 9.15
N TYR A 5 -4.52 4.60 8.11
CA TYR A 5 -4.89 4.00 6.84
C TYR A 5 -4.25 2.62 6.74
N GLU A 6 -4.98 1.66 6.16
CA GLU A 6 -4.56 0.28 6.00
C GLU A 6 -4.76 -0.20 4.56
N PHE A 7 -3.83 -1.00 4.06
CA PHE A 7 -3.91 -1.73 2.81
C PHE A 7 -3.59 -3.21 3.03
N LYS A 8 -4.45 -4.09 2.52
CA LYS A 8 -4.19 -5.52 2.47
C LYS A 8 -3.66 -5.93 1.10
N CYS A 9 -2.44 -6.45 1.07
CA CYS A 9 -1.80 -6.91 -0.16
C CYS A 9 -2.54 -8.12 -0.74
N GLN A 10 -2.93 -8.02 -2.02
CA GLN A 10 -3.65 -9.09 -2.72
C GLN A 10 -2.75 -10.26 -3.14
N MET A 11 -1.42 -10.12 -3.08
CA MET A 11 -0.48 -11.17 -3.49
C MET A 11 -0.05 -12.08 -2.33
N CYS A 12 0.05 -11.54 -1.11
CA CYS A 12 0.56 -12.26 0.06
C CYS A 12 -0.22 -12.02 1.35
N ASP A 13 -1.40 -11.38 1.28
CA ASP A 13 -2.24 -11.03 2.44
C ASP A 13 -1.56 -10.14 3.50
N ALA A 14 -0.36 -9.62 3.23
CA ALA A 14 0.34 -8.70 4.13
C ALA A 14 -0.48 -7.43 4.36
N VAL A 15 -0.53 -7.00 5.62
CA VAL A 15 -1.22 -5.77 6.03
C VAL A 15 -0.21 -4.64 6.16
N ILE A 16 -0.48 -3.54 5.46
CA ILE A 16 0.35 -2.34 5.45
C ILE A 16 -0.47 -1.21 6.05
N SER A 17 0.00 -0.63 7.16
CA SER A 17 -0.69 0.47 7.83
C SER A 17 0.22 1.68 8.03
N ALA A 18 -0.31 2.89 7.86
CA ALA A 18 0.39 4.13 8.19
C ALA A 18 -0.58 5.24 8.63
N GLU A 19 -0.05 6.34 9.18
CA GLU A 19 -0.88 7.44 9.70
C GLU A 19 -1.60 8.21 8.60
N THR A 20 -1.00 8.30 7.42
CA THR A 20 -1.56 9.00 6.26
C THR A 20 -1.74 8.08 5.06
N MET A 21 -2.61 8.51 4.14
CA MET A 21 -2.79 7.85 2.84
C MET A 21 -1.48 7.84 2.04
N GLU A 22 -0.73 8.94 2.07
CA GLU A 22 0.53 9.06 1.32
C GLU A 22 1.60 8.10 1.87
N ASP A 23 1.74 8.01 3.19
CA ASP A 23 2.66 7.06 3.82
C ASP A 23 2.27 5.62 3.50
N THR A 24 0.97 5.31 3.51
CA THR A 24 0.48 3.97 3.17
C THR A 24 0.87 3.61 1.72
N VAL A 25 0.76 4.56 0.80
CA VAL A 25 1.19 4.39 -0.60
C VAL A 25 2.69 4.16 -0.72
N GLU A 26 3.51 4.91 0.02
CA GLU A 26 4.95 4.66 0.06
C GLU A 26 5.30 3.28 0.60
N GLN A 27 4.60 2.83 1.65
CA GLN A 27 4.79 1.50 2.21
C GLN A 27 4.33 0.40 1.24
N ILE A 28 3.27 0.61 0.45
CA ILE A 28 2.87 -0.30 -0.63
C ILE A 28 3.99 -0.47 -1.66
N LYS A 29 4.62 0.63 -2.08
CA LYS A 29 5.77 0.58 -3.02
C LYS A 29 6.95 -0.19 -2.42
N LYS A 30 7.33 0.14 -1.18
CA LYS A 30 8.43 -0.53 -0.46
C LYS A 30 8.15 -2.02 -0.28
N HIS A 31 6.91 -2.37 0.02
CA HIS A 31 6.48 -3.76 0.13
C HIS A 31 6.57 -4.50 -1.21
N GLY A 32 6.06 -3.90 -2.30
CA GLY A 32 6.16 -4.49 -3.64
C GLY A 32 7.60 -4.77 -4.05
N ALA A 33 8.50 -3.81 -3.84
CA ALA A 33 9.92 -3.96 -4.15
C ALA A 33 10.61 -5.04 -3.30
N ARG A 34 10.30 -5.13 -2.00
CA ARG A 34 10.98 -6.04 -1.07
C ARG A 34 10.40 -7.46 -1.02
N ALA A 35 9.09 -7.61 -1.22
CA ALA A 35 8.39 -8.88 -1.05
C ALA A 35 8.06 -9.56 -2.39
N HIS A 36 8.04 -8.80 -3.49
CA HIS A 36 7.60 -9.28 -4.80
C HIS A 36 8.56 -8.90 -5.94
N ASP A 37 9.73 -8.34 -5.62
CA ASP A 37 10.73 -7.86 -6.60
C ASP A 37 10.14 -6.91 -7.66
N ILE A 38 9.10 -6.15 -7.28
CA ILE A 38 8.48 -5.12 -8.13
C ILE A 38 9.23 -3.81 -7.88
N GLU A 39 10.36 -3.64 -8.57
CA GLU A 39 11.21 -2.45 -8.44
C GLU A 39 10.46 -1.16 -8.82
N GLU A 40 9.68 -1.22 -9.89
CA GLU A 40 8.84 -0.11 -10.34
C GLU A 40 7.40 -0.58 -10.50
N MET A 41 6.52 -0.04 -9.66
CA MET A 41 5.08 -0.27 -9.78
C MET A 41 4.50 0.75 -10.76
N PRO A 42 3.91 0.31 -11.90
CA PRO A 42 3.27 1.21 -12.85
C PRO A 42 2.21 2.09 -12.19
N GLU A 43 2.03 3.30 -12.71
CA GLU A 43 1.13 4.27 -12.07
C GLU A 43 -0.33 3.79 -12.08
N ASP A 44 -0.79 3.12 -13.13
CA ASP A 44 -2.14 2.56 -13.21
C ASP A 44 -2.37 1.48 -12.13
N GLU A 45 -1.35 0.64 -11.91
CA GLU A 45 -1.31 -0.40 -10.90
C GLU A 45 -1.28 0.18 -9.47
N LEU A 46 -0.55 1.27 -9.26
CA LEU A 46 -0.54 2.01 -8.00
C LEU A 46 -1.90 2.66 -7.72
N GLN A 47 -2.55 3.25 -8.74
CA GLN A 47 -3.87 3.88 -8.59
C GLN A 47 -4.96 2.85 -8.26
N LYS A 48 -4.87 1.62 -8.80
CA LYS A 48 -5.76 0.52 -8.38
C LYS A 48 -5.57 0.19 -6.90
N ARG A 49 -4.34 0.03 -6.43
CA ARG A 49 -4.02 -0.27 -5.02
C ARG A 49 -4.42 0.87 -4.08
N LYS A 50 -4.26 2.13 -4.49
CA LYS A 50 -4.72 3.32 -3.72
C LYS A 50 -6.22 3.25 -3.38
N LYS A 51 -7.06 2.81 -4.32
CA LYS A 51 -8.51 2.67 -4.11
C LYS A 51 -8.89 1.59 -3.09
N MET A 52 -7.94 0.71 -2.76
CA MET A 52 -8.14 -0.37 -1.79
C MET A 52 -7.70 0.00 -0.37
N ILE A 53 -7.05 1.16 -0.20
CA ILE A 53 -6.65 1.66 1.11
C ILE A 53 -7.92 2.05 1.88
N GLN A 54 -8.06 1.53 3.10
CA GLN A 54 -9.19 1.79 3.98
C GLN A 54 -8.73 2.61 5.19
N LYS A 55 -9.61 3.44 5.72
CA LYS A 55 -9.37 4.18 6.96
C LYS A 55 -9.90 3.35 8.13
N ILE A 56 -9.10 3.17 9.17
CA ILE A 56 -9.38 2.32 10.34
C ILE A 56 -9.41 3.12 11.65
#